data_AF-A0A958VIW7-F1
#
_entry.id   AF-A0A958VIW7-F1
#
_cell.length_a   1.000
_cell.length_b   1.000
_cell.length_c   1.000
_cell.angle_alpha   90.00
_cell.angle_beta   90.00
_cell.angle_gamma   90.00
#
_symmetry.space_group_name_H-M   'P 1'
#
loop_
_entity.id
_entity.type
_entity.pdbx_description
1 polymer ?
#
loop_
_entity_poly.entity_id
_entity_poly.type
_entity_poly.pdbx_seq_one_letter_code
_entity_poly.pdbx_strand_id
1 'polypeptide(L)' 'YSPTKIVTIIKSLTAREVFKRVPSVKKQLWGGEFWTDGYYNGTVGQNATEAVIKEYVKKQGQEQHYKQLHVQQLKLL' A
#
# COMPACT_ATOMS: atom_id res chain seq x y z
N TYR A 1 -6.81 -16.39 -10.62
CA TYR A 1 -6.94 -14.91 -10.66
C TYR A 1 -5.57 -14.33 -10.94
N SER A 2 -5.42 -13.34 -11.83
CA SER A 2 -4.14 -12.64 -12.00
C SER A 2 -3.87 -11.74 -10.77
N PRO A 3 -2.59 -11.50 -10.40
CA PRO A 3 -2.23 -10.58 -9.33
C PRO A 3 -2.88 -9.20 -9.48
N THR A 4 -2.90 -8.67 -10.71
CA THR A 4 -3.60 -7.43 -11.06
C THR A 4 -5.06 -7.46 -10.62
N LYS A 5 -5.79 -8.52 -10.94
CA LYS A 5 -7.22 -8.64 -10.62
C LYS A 5 -7.45 -8.67 -9.11
N ILE A 6 -6.59 -9.35 -8.36
CA ILE A 6 -6.66 -9.39 -6.88
C ILE A 6 -6.43 -7.99 -6.30
N VAL A 7 -5.36 -7.32 -6.73
CA VAL A 7 -5.01 -5.99 -6.24
C VAL A 7 -6.08 -4.96 -6.58
N THR A 8 -6.66 -5.00 -7.79
CA THR A 8 -7.79 -4.13 -8.16
C THR A 8 -8.97 -4.32 -7.21
N ILE A 9 -9.36 -5.57 -6.93
CA ILE A 9 -10.46 -5.86 -6.01
C ILE A 9 -10.17 -5.31 -4.61
N ILE A 10 -8.97 -5.56 -4.08
CA ILE A 10 -8.58 -5.10 -2.74
C ILE A 10 -8.59 -3.57 -2.69
N LYS A 11 -7.93 -2.89 -3.63
CA LYS A 11 -7.83 -1.42 -3.67
C LYS A 11 -9.23 -0.79 -3.75
N SER A 12 -10.11 -1.31 -4.60
CA SER A 12 -11.47 -0.78 -4.77
C SER A 12 -12.34 -0.99 -3.53
N LEU A 13 -12.34 -2.20 -2.94
CA LEU A 13 -13.19 -2.51 -1.78
C LEU A 13 -12.76 -1.72 -0.55
N THR A 14 -11.46 -1.64 -0.30
CA THR A 14 -10.90 -0.92 0.85
C THR A 14 -11.15 0.58 0.76
N ALA A 15 -10.88 1.20 -0.39
CA ALA A 15 -11.16 2.63 -0.59
C ALA A 15 -12.65 2.96 -0.37
N ARG A 16 -13.55 2.14 -0.95
CA ARG A 16 -15.00 2.33 -0.80
C ARG A 16 -15.44 2.22 0.65
N GLU A 17 -14.97 1.20 1.38
CA GLU A 17 -15.37 0.99 2.77
C GLU A 17 -14.81 2.08 3.70
N VAL A 18 -13.56 2.50 3.48
CA VAL A 18 -12.96 3.60 4.27
C VAL A 18 -13.70 4.90 4.04
N PHE A 19 -14.01 5.27 2.79
CA PHE A 19 -14.78 6.49 2.53
C PHE A 19 -16.21 6.44 3.07
N LYS A 20 -16.82 5.25 3.13
CA LYS A 20 -18.13 5.07 3.76
C LYS A 20 -18.08 5.27 5.27
N ARG A 21 -17.06 4.70 5.94
CA ARG A 21 -16.93 4.78 7.42
C ARG A 21 -16.36 6.10 7.90
N VAL A 22 -15.45 6.70 7.14
CA VAL A 22 -14.71 7.92 7.51
C VAL A 22 -14.72 8.90 6.33
N PRO A 23 -15.85 9.58 6.06
CA PRO A 23 -15.98 10.47 4.90
C PRO A 23 -15.00 11.65 4.89
N SER A 24 -14.46 12.04 6.04
CA SER A 24 -13.43 13.09 6.14
C SER A 24 -12.15 12.75 5.39
N VAL A 25 -11.79 11.47 5.27
CA VAL A 25 -10.59 11.01 4.55
C VAL A 25 -10.68 11.39 3.06
N LYS A 26 -11.88 11.30 2.46
CA LYS A 26 -12.09 11.69 1.05
C LYS A 26 -11.76 13.16 0.79
N LYS A 27 -11.99 14.02 1.78
CA LYS A 27 -11.67 15.46 1.69
C LYS A 27 -10.17 15.73 1.82
N GLN A 28 -9.46 14.90 2.57
CA GLN A 28 -8.02 15.04 2.82
C GLN A 28 -7.18 14.45 1.68
N LEU A 29 -7.65 13.39 1.03
CA LEU A 29 -6.93 12.69 -0.04
C LEU A 29 -7.42 13.10 -1.42
N TRP A 30 -6.90 14.22 -1.94
CA TRP A 30 -7.02 14.69 -3.34
C TRP A 30 -8.34 14.38 -4.06
N GLY A 31 -9.49 14.55 -3.39
CA GLY A 31 -10.81 14.34 -4.00
C GLY A 31 -11.29 12.88 -4.07
N GLY A 32 -10.57 11.92 -3.48
CA GLY A 32 -10.99 10.53 -3.37
C GLY A 32 -10.01 9.49 -3.90
N GLU A 33 -8.78 9.87 -4.21
CA GLU A 33 -7.72 8.90 -4.51
C GLU A 33 -7.13 8.34 -3.22
N PHE A 34 -7.67 7.20 -2.78
CA PHE A 34 -7.22 6.56 -1.53
C PHE A 34 -5.88 5.84 -1.69
N TRP A 35 -5.64 5.23 -2.85
CA TRP A 35 -4.42 4.51 -3.18
C TRP A 35 -3.76 5.17 -4.38
N THR A 36 -2.44 5.16 -4.44
CA THR A 36 -1.69 5.51 -5.67
C THR A 36 -2.02 4.55 -6.80
N ASP A 37 -1.86 4.95 -8.07
CA ASP A 37 -2.13 4.09 -9.23
C ASP A 37 -1.35 2.77 -9.23
N GLY A 38 -0.09 2.84 -8.84
CA GLY A 38 0.83 1.70 -8.82
C GLY A 38 0.50 0.62 -7.80
N TYR A 39 1.12 -0.55 -8.00
CA TYR A 39 1.26 -1.60 -7.01
C TYR A 39 2.53 -2.41 -7.29
N TYR A 40 3.08 -3.02 -6.25
CA TYR A 40 4.19 -3.97 -6.36
C TYR A 40 3.66 -5.37 -6.05
N ASN A 41 4.08 -6.35 -6.86
CA ASN A 41 3.83 -7.76 -6.62
C ASN A 41 5.14 -8.52 -6.80
N GLY A 42 5.50 -9.32 -5.80
CA GLY A 42 6.67 -10.17 -5.80
C GLY A 42 6.39 -11.43 -4.98
N THR A 43 7.06 -12.52 -5.32
CA THR A 43 7.01 -13.74 -4.52
C THR A 43 7.81 -13.53 -3.22
N VAL A 44 7.27 -14.01 -2.10
CA VAL A 44 7.99 -14.03 -0.83
C VAL A 44 8.75 -15.35 -0.71
N GLY A 45 10.07 -15.24 -0.56
CA GLY A 45 10.97 -16.33 -0.14
C GLY A 45 11.78 -15.84 1.07
N GLN A 46 12.07 -16.75 2.01
CA GLN A 46 12.43 -16.46 3.41
C GLN A 46 13.47 -15.34 3.66
N ASN A 47 14.39 -15.05 2.71
CA ASN A 47 15.57 -14.21 2.98
C ASN A 47 15.78 -13.00 2.05
N ALA A 48 14.92 -12.72 1.06
CA ALA A 48 15.23 -11.71 0.01
C ALA A 48 14.22 -10.56 -0.16
N THR A 49 13.00 -10.69 0.36
CA THR A 49 11.87 -9.85 -0.10
C THR A 49 11.69 -8.53 0.67
N GLU A 50 12.07 -8.46 1.96
CA GLU A 50 11.81 -7.28 2.79
C GLU A 50 12.63 -6.04 2.35
N ALA A 51 13.93 -6.22 2.11
CA ALA A 51 14.80 -5.14 1.66
C ALA A 51 14.33 -4.52 0.33
N VAL A 52 13.86 -5.36 -0.59
CA VAL A 52 13.36 -4.94 -1.92
C VAL A 52 12.06 -4.14 -1.78
N ILE A 53 11.11 -4.61 -0.97
CA ILE A 53 9.84 -3.89 -0.72
C ILE A 53 10.11 -2.55 -0.04
N LYS A 54 10.99 -2.52 0.97
CA LYS A 54 11.35 -1.29 1.69
C LYS A 54 11.94 -0.23 0.74
N GLU A 55 12.83 -0.65 -0.15
CA GLU A 55 13.44 0.24 -1.14
C GLU A 55 12.44 0.75 -2.18
N TYR A 56 11.51 -0.10 -2.65
CA TYR A 56 10.43 0.33 -3.54
C TYR A 56 9.56 1.42 -2.89
N VAL A 57 9.11 1.21 -1.65
CA VAL A 57 8.26 2.18 -0.92
C VAL A 57 9.01 3.49 -0.69
N LYS A 58 10.30 3.45 -0.33
CA LYS A 58 11.13 4.65 -0.12
C LYS A 58 11.29 5.50 -1.38
N LYS A 59 11.23 4.88 -2.55
CA LYS A 59 11.37 5.56 -3.86
C LYS A 59 10.06 6.10 -4.41
N GLN A 60 8.91 5.73 -3.83
CA GLN A 60 7.61 6.27 -4.25
C GLN A 60 7.38 7.67 -3.66
N GLY A 61 7.00 8.64 -4.50
CA GLY A 61 6.51 9.96 -4.06
C GLY A 61 7.59 10.93 -3.54
N GLN A 62 8.81 10.90 -4.10
CA GLN A 62 9.90 11.78 -3.69
C GLN A 62 9.68 13.26 -4.08
N GLU A 63 8.81 13.94 -3.31
CA GLU A 63 8.88 15.39 -3.09
C GLU A 63 9.05 15.74 -1.60
N GLN A 64 8.88 14.80 -0.66
CA GLN A 64 9.00 15.05 0.79
C GLN A 64 9.68 13.86 1.52
N HIS A 65 10.40 14.15 2.60
CA HIS A 65 11.18 13.19 3.39
C HIS A 65 10.34 12.00 3.90
N TYR A 66 10.71 10.77 3.50
CA TYR A 66 10.14 9.55 4.04
C TYR A 66 10.43 9.42 5.55
N LYS A 67 9.39 9.35 6.39
CA LYS A 67 9.49 9.08 7.83
C LYS A 67 8.84 7.74 8.17
N GLN A 68 9.65 6.76 8.56
CA GLN A 68 9.18 5.45 8.97
C GLN A 68 8.46 5.54 10.33
N LEU A 69 7.18 5.16 10.40
CA LEU A 69 6.36 5.31 11.61
C LEU A 69 6.27 4.04 12.48
N HIS A 70 6.49 2.85 11.90
CA HIS A 70 6.35 1.57 12.60
C HIS A 70 7.18 0.46 11.94
N VAL A 71 7.69 -0.48 12.74
CA VAL A 71 8.29 -1.73 12.28
C VAL A 71 7.78 -2.86 13.17
N GLN A 72 7.24 -3.90 12.55
CA GLN A 72 6.96 -5.16 13.21
C GLN A 72 7.51 -6.30 12.36
N GLN A 73 8.32 -7.15 13.01
CA GLN A 73 8.81 -8.37 12.41
C GLN A 73 7.67 -9.40 12.36
N LEU A 74 7.39 -9.91 11.16
CA LEU A 74 6.44 -11.01 10.99
C LEU A 74 7.06 -12.27 11.64
N LYS A 75 6.47 -12.74 12.74
CA LYS A 75 6.70 -14.11 13.21
C LYS A 75 5.89 -15.04 12.32
N LEU A 76 6.56 -15.75 11.42
CA LEU A 76 5.97 -16.88 10.74
C LEU A 76 5.85 -18.02 11.77
N LEU A 77 4.62 -18.45 12.06
CA LEU A 77 4.34 -19.68 12.81
C LEU A 77 4.66 -20.89 11.93
#